data_AF-A0A975E0F5-F1
#
_entry.id   AF-A0A975E0F5-F1
#
_cell.length_a   1.000
_cell.length_b   1.000
_cell.length_c   1.000
_cell.angle_alpha   90.00
_cell.angle_beta   90.00
_cell.angle_gamma   90.00
#
_symmetry.space_group_name_H-M   'P 1'
#
loop_
_entity.id
_entity.type
_entity.pdbx_description
1 polymer ?
#
loop_
_entity_poly.entity_id
_entity_poly.type
_entity_poly.pdbx_seq_one_letter_code
_entity_poly.pdbx_strand_id
1 'polypeptide(L)'
;MNPIIGWSLAAILVVVAWYSYGWQGVLMAVSVVVFWLLLQFSRAMRAMRQAGQAPVGHVDSAVMLNAKLQPGMTMLQVIGLTKSLGRKLDGGDDKGRDDWAWSDAGGSTVTLQFQGGKLARFELDRPAP
;
A
#
# COMPACT_ATOMS: atom_id res chain seq x y z
N MET A 1 -3.38 4.73 14.96
CA MET A 1 -4.17 4.16 16.08
C MET A 1 -4.29 2.67 15.87
N ASN A 2 -3.71 1.89 16.78
CA ASN A 2 -3.57 0.44 16.66
C ASN A 2 -4.97 -0.21 16.78
N PRO A 3 -5.43 -1.02 15.80
CA PRO A 3 -6.78 -1.60 15.80
C PRO A 3 -7.08 -2.46 17.05
N ILE A 4 -6.03 -3.01 17.66
CA ILE A 4 -6.06 -3.80 18.89
C ILE A 4 -6.62 -3.01 20.09
N ILE A 5 -6.34 -1.70 20.15
CA ILE A 5 -6.83 -0.80 21.22
C ILE A 5 -8.34 -0.57 21.08
N GLY A 6 -8.85 -0.55 19.85
CA GLY A 6 -10.28 -0.41 19.61
C GLY A 6 -11.06 -1.68 19.99
N TRP A 7 -10.52 -2.87 19.69
CA TRP A 7 -11.14 -4.15 20.06
C TRP A 7 -11.22 -4.35 21.57
N SER A 8 -10.19 -3.94 22.30
CA SER A 8 -10.18 -4.02 23.76
C SER A 8 -11.17 -3.05 24.40
N LEU A 9 -11.28 -1.81 23.89
CA LEU A 9 -12.26 -0.84 24.39
C LEU A 9 -13.72 -1.27 24.12
N ALA A 10 -13.98 -1.86 22.95
CA ALA A 10 -15.29 -2.39 22.60
C ALA A 10 -15.70 -3.55 23.52
N ALA A 11 -14.78 -4.48 23.81
CA ALA A 11 -15.03 -5.58 24.74
C ALA A 11 -15.34 -5.08 26.16
N ILE A 12 -14.60 -4.08 26.64
CA ILE A 12 -14.84 -3.47 27.97
C ILE A 12 -16.21 -2.79 28.03
N LEU A 13 -16.60 -2.04 26.99
CA LEU A 13 -17.92 -1.40 26.92
C LEU A 13 -19.08 -2.41 26.94
N VAL A 14 -18.94 -3.54 26.24
CA VAL A 14 -19.95 -4.62 26.25
C VAL A 14 -20.08 -5.24 27.63
N VAL A 15 -18.96 -5.51 28.31
CA VAL A 15 -18.95 -6.10 29.67
C VAL A 15 -19.54 -5.12 30.70
N VAL A 16 -19.21 -3.84 30.62
CA VAL A 16 -19.74 -2.80 31.52
C VAL A 16 -21.23 -2.53 31.27
N ALA A 17 -21.68 -2.58 30.01
CA ALA A 17 -23.10 -2.46 29.66
C ALA A 17 -23.93 -3.66 30.12
N TRP A 18 -23.37 -4.88 30.05
CA TRP A 18 -24.00 -6.10 30.56
C TRP A 18 -24.22 -6.04 32.08
N TYR A 19 -23.25 -5.49 32.82
CA TYR A 19 -23.33 -5.41 34.29
C TYR A 19 -24.29 -4.32 34.80
N SER A 20 -24.52 -3.25 34.03
CA SER A 20 -25.23 -2.05 34.52
C SER A 20 -26.71 -1.94 34.15
N TYR A 21 -27.16 -2.47 32.99
CA TYR A 21 -28.47 -2.12 32.42
C TYR A 21 -29.34 -3.31 31.95
N GLY A 22 -28.91 -4.55 32.19
CA GLY A 22 -29.65 -5.74 31.74
C GLY A 22 -29.90 -5.73 30.22
N TRP A 23 -31.13 -6.03 29.79
CA TRP A 23 -31.48 -6.20 28.37
C TRP A 23 -31.37 -4.90 27.54
N GLN A 24 -31.57 -3.73 28.14
CA GLN A 24 -31.45 -2.43 27.44
C GLN A 24 -29.98 -2.05 27.17
N GLY A 25 -29.07 -2.45 28.06
CA GLY A 25 -27.62 -2.24 27.90
C GLY A 25 -27.05 -3.04 26.75
N VAL A 26 -27.58 -4.25 26.51
CA VAL A 26 -27.20 -5.09 25.36
C VAL A 26 -27.53 -4.41 24.05
N LEU A 27 -28.73 -3.85 23.90
CA LEU A 27 -29.14 -3.16 22.67
C LEU A 27 -28.26 -1.94 22.38
N MET A 28 -27.87 -1.18 23.41
CA MET A 28 -26.94 -0.04 23.28
C MET A 28 -25.51 -0.50 22.94
N ALA A 29 -25.01 -1.56 23.57
CA ALA A 29 -23.68 -2.10 23.29
C ALA A 29 -23.62 -2.64 21.84
N VAL A 30 -24.66 -3.35 21.41
CA VAL A 30 -24.76 -3.85 20.03
C VAL A 30 -24.80 -2.71 19.03
N SER A 31 -25.55 -1.63 19.28
CA SER A 31 -25.60 -0.49 18.36
C SER A 31 -24.25 0.24 18.26
N VAL A 32 -23.54 0.42 19.37
CA VAL A 32 -22.19 1.01 19.39
C VAL A 32 -21.19 0.11 18.68
N VAL A 33 -21.23 -1.20 18.90
CA VAL A 33 -20.36 -2.17 18.23
C VAL A 33 -20.62 -2.20 16.72
N VAL A 34 -21.88 -2.22 16.30
CA VAL A 34 -22.27 -2.17 14.87
C VAL A 34 -21.83 -0.86 14.24
N PHE A 35 -22.09 0.28 14.89
CA PHE A 35 -21.66 1.59 14.41
C PHE A 35 -20.13 1.66 14.27
N TRP A 36 -19.40 1.12 15.26
CA TRP A 36 -17.95 1.05 15.23
C TRP A 36 -17.42 0.13 14.11
N LEU A 37 -18.05 -1.03 13.90
CA LEU A 37 -17.74 -1.93 12.79
C LEU A 37 -17.98 -1.26 11.43
N LEU A 38 -19.06 -0.50 11.27
CA LEU A 38 -19.33 0.27 10.04
C LEU A 38 -18.27 1.36 9.80
N LEU A 39 -17.78 2.02 10.86
CA LEU A 39 -16.66 2.96 10.75
C LEU A 39 -15.37 2.26 10.33
N GLN A 40 -15.09 1.07 10.88
CA GLN A 40 -13.92 0.30 10.44
C GLN A 40 -14.04 -0.17 9.00
N PHE A 41 -15.21 -0.66 8.61
CA PHE A 41 -15.47 -1.11 7.25
C PHE A 41 -15.38 0.03 6.24
N SER A 42 -15.94 1.20 6.54
CA SER A 42 -15.84 2.39 5.66
C SER A 42 -14.40 2.88 5.53
N ARG A 43 -13.61 2.81 6.61
CA ARG A 43 -12.17 3.14 6.58
C ARG A 43 -11.38 2.13 5.73
N ALA A 44 -11.67 0.84 5.87
CA ALA A 44 -11.06 -0.22 5.05
C ALA A 44 -11.43 -0.05 3.57
N MET A 45 -12.71 0.21 3.26
CA MET A 45 -13.17 0.49 1.89
C MET A 45 -12.52 1.74 1.30
N ARG A 46 -12.27 2.78 2.10
CA ARG A 46 -11.59 4.01 1.63
C ARG A 46 -10.11 3.76 1.30
N ALA A 47 -9.43 2.95 2.11
CA ALA A 47 -8.07 2.50 1.84
C ALA A 47 -7.98 1.59 0.61
N MET A 48 -8.93 0.66 0.44
CA MET A 48 -9.02 -0.18 -0.77
C MET A 48 -9.34 0.65 -2.03
N ARG A 49 -10.22 1.66 -1.94
CA ARG A 49 -10.48 2.59 -3.04
C ARG A 49 -9.26 3.41 -3.43
N GLN A 50 -8.45 3.83 -2.46
CA GLN A 50 -7.16 4.51 -2.72
C GLN A 50 -6.15 3.56 -3.38
N ALA A 51 -6.08 2.30 -2.93
CA ALA A 51 -5.22 1.29 -3.54
C ALA A 51 -5.66 0.89 -4.96
N GLY A 52 -6.96 0.83 -5.22
CA GLY A 52 -7.52 0.53 -6.56
C GLY A 52 -7.46 1.69 -7.55
N GLN A 53 -7.10 2.89 -7.11
CA GLN A 53 -6.83 4.05 -7.96
C GLN A 53 -5.35 4.18 -8.34
N ALA A 54 -4.46 3.33 -7.82
CA ALA A 54 -3.04 3.37 -8.14
C ALA A 54 -2.83 2.90 -9.60
N PRO A 55 -2.39 3.78 -10.52
CA PRO A 55 -2.11 3.39 -11.89
C PRO A 55 -0.97 2.37 -11.95
N VAL A 56 -1.06 1.42 -12.87
CA VAL A 56 0.04 0.49 -13.16
C VAL A 56 1.29 1.30 -13.54
N GLY A 57 2.43 0.99 -12.94
CA GLY A 57 3.67 1.74 -13.13
C GLY A 57 3.72 3.06 -12.38
N HIS A 58 2.83 3.33 -11.42
CA HIS A 58 2.88 4.54 -10.60
C HIS A 58 3.47 4.31 -9.21
N VAL A 59 4.20 5.29 -8.69
CA VAL A 59 4.72 5.32 -7.31
C VAL A 59 4.50 6.68 -6.66
N ASP A 60 4.33 6.70 -5.34
CA ASP A 60 4.12 7.94 -4.57
C ASP A 60 5.26 8.96 -4.76
N SER A 61 6.50 8.49 -4.90
CA SER A 61 7.66 9.34 -5.21
C SER A 61 8.76 8.52 -5.89
N ALA A 62 9.11 8.92 -7.11
CA ALA A 62 10.17 8.32 -7.90
C ALA A 62 11.54 8.52 -7.21
N VAL A 63 11.74 9.68 -6.60
CA VAL A 63 12.97 10.01 -5.84
C VAL A 63 13.14 9.11 -4.62
N MET A 64 12.07 8.89 -3.85
CA MET A 64 12.12 8.02 -2.67
C MET A 64 12.37 6.56 -3.06
N LEU A 65 11.79 6.10 -4.18
CA LEU A 65 12.10 4.79 -4.74
C LEU A 65 13.58 4.70 -5.11
N ASN A 66 14.10 5.67 -5.89
CA ASN A 66 15.51 5.74 -6.27
C ASN A 66 16.47 5.68 -5.07
N ALA A 67 16.12 6.33 -3.96
CA ALA A 67 16.93 6.31 -2.75
C ALA A 67 16.95 4.95 -2.01
N LYS A 68 15.93 4.11 -2.20
CA LYS A 68 15.81 2.79 -1.57
C LYS A 68 16.33 1.66 -2.44
N LEU A 69 16.53 1.90 -3.73
CA LEU A 69 17.00 0.90 -4.67
C LEU A 69 18.49 0.60 -4.48
N GLN A 70 18.84 -0.68 -4.57
CA GLN A 70 20.22 -1.14 -4.48
C GLN A 70 20.48 -2.19 -5.57
N PRO A 71 21.67 -2.18 -6.21
CA PRO A 71 22.04 -3.24 -7.15
C PRO A 71 21.94 -4.62 -6.50
N GLY A 72 21.46 -5.61 -7.26
CA GLY A 72 21.28 -6.98 -6.81
C GLY A 72 19.89 -7.32 -6.23
N MET A 73 19.03 -6.31 -6.02
CA MET A 73 17.64 -6.55 -5.61
C MET A 73 16.86 -7.37 -6.63
N THR A 74 15.94 -8.21 -6.17
CA THR A 74 15.04 -8.96 -7.06
C THR A 74 13.82 -8.13 -7.45
N MET A 75 13.18 -8.48 -8.57
CA MET A 75 11.93 -7.82 -8.99
C MET A 75 10.86 -7.85 -7.90
N LEU A 76 10.77 -8.95 -7.14
CA LEU A 76 9.83 -9.11 -6.04
C LEU A 76 10.11 -8.15 -4.87
N GLN A 77 11.39 -7.92 -4.54
CA GLN A 77 11.78 -6.93 -3.53
C GLN A 77 11.39 -5.51 -3.96
N VAL A 78 11.60 -5.18 -5.24
CA VAL A 78 11.22 -3.86 -5.80
C VAL A 78 9.71 -3.66 -5.77
N ILE A 79 8.93 -4.65 -6.20
CA ILE A 79 7.45 -4.61 -6.13
C ILE A 79 6.98 -4.43 -4.68
N GLY A 80 7.63 -5.08 -3.71
CA GLY A 80 7.33 -4.90 -2.29
C GLY A 80 7.54 -3.47 -1.79
N LEU A 81 8.52 -2.75 -2.35
CA LEU A 81 8.81 -1.35 -2.03
C LEU A 81 7.85 -0.37 -2.72
N THR A 82 7.50 -0.62 -3.98
CA THR A 82 6.63 0.26 -4.78
C THR A 82 5.14 0.02 -4.53
N LYS A 83 4.77 -1.18 -4.07
CA LYS A 83 3.38 -1.67 -4.00
C LYS A 83 2.62 -1.55 -5.33
N SER A 84 3.36 -1.52 -6.44
CA SER A 84 2.86 -1.27 -7.78
C SER A 84 3.64 -2.11 -8.78
N LEU A 85 2.91 -2.72 -9.73
CA LEU A 85 3.54 -3.43 -10.85
C LEU A 85 4.23 -2.40 -11.75
N GLY A 86 5.47 -2.65 -12.13
CA GLY A 86 6.20 -1.78 -13.06
C GLY A 86 5.59 -1.83 -14.45
N ARG A 87 5.78 -0.76 -15.21
CA ARG A 87 5.50 -0.76 -16.65
C ARG A 87 6.68 -1.41 -17.36
N LYS A 88 6.47 -2.54 -18.04
CA LYS A 88 7.51 -3.15 -18.87
C LYS A 88 7.87 -2.18 -20.00
N LEU A 89 9.14 -1.86 -20.12
CA LEU A 89 9.68 -1.19 -21.30
C LEU A 89 10.11 -2.28 -22.29
N ASP A 90 10.02 -2.00 -23.58
CA ASP A 90 10.58 -2.89 -24.60
C ASP A 90 12.10 -2.92 -24.41
N GLY A 91 12.56 -3.85 -23.57
CA GLY A 91 13.94 -4.27 -23.54
C GLY A 91 14.24 -4.79 -24.93
N GLY A 92 15.22 -4.17 -25.61
CA GLY A 92 15.64 -4.61 -26.92
C GLY A 92 15.93 -6.12 -26.94
N ASP A 93 16.06 -6.70 -28.14
CA ASP A 93 16.04 -8.12 -28.50
C ASP A 93 17.03 -9.08 -27.77
N ASP A 94 17.69 -8.60 -26.72
CA ASP A 94 18.60 -9.31 -25.83
C ASP A 94 17.85 -10.19 -24.83
N LYS A 95 17.93 -11.51 -25.05
CA LYS A 95 17.31 -12.53 -24.20
C LYS A 95 17.95 -12.54 -22.81
N GLY A 96 17.36 -11.79 -21.88
CA GLY A 96 17.76 -11.77 -20.48
C GLY A 96 17.83 -10.38 -19.86
N ARG A 97 17.60 -9.31 -20.64
CA ARG A 97 17.43 -7.95 -20.14
C ARG A 97 15.96 -7.59 -20.04
N ASP A 98 15.50 -7.28 -18.83
CA ASP A 98 14.13 -6.82 -18.59
C ASP A 98 14.17 -5.40 -18.03
N ASP A 99 13.72 -4.44 -18.83
CA ASP A 99 13.67 -3.03 -18.47
C ASP A 99 12.25 -2.69 -17.95
N TRP A 100 12.15 -2.04 -16.80
CA TRP A 100 10.90 -1.70 -16.12
C TRP A 100 10.90 -0.24 -15.67
N ALA A 101 9.75 0.42 -15.73
CA ALA A 101 9.62 1.82 -15.34
C ALA A 101 8.51 2.04 -14.29
N TRP A 102 8.78 2.97 -13.39
CA TRP A 102 7.79 3.56 -12.49
C TRP A 102 7.85 5.08 -12.56
N SER A 103 6.70 5.73 -12.63
CA SER A 103 6.59 7.20 -12.69
C SER A 103 5.83 7.72 -11.48
N ASP A 104 6.17 8.92 -11.00
CA ASP A 104 5.41 9.62 -9.98
C ASP A 104 4.49 10.70 -10.56
N ALA A 105 3.66 11.29 -9.69
CA ALA A 105 2.71 12.35 -10.07
C ALA A 105 3.41 13.66 -10.47
N GLY A 106 4.68 13.83 -10.09
CA GLY A 106 5.52 14.97 -10.46
C GLY A 106 6.18 14.82 -11.82
N GLY A 107 5.89 13.75 -12.57
CA GLY A 107 6.47 13.47 -13.88
C GLY A 107 7.88 12.86 -13.83
N SER A 108 8.43 12.60 -12.65
CA SER A 108 9.72 11.91 -12.51
C SER A 108 9.53 10.42 -12.75
N THR A 109 10.47 9.79 -13.46
CA THR A 109 10.40 8.38 -13.85
C THR A 109 11.68 7.65 -13.45
N VAL A 110 11.54 6.55 -12.71
CA VAL A 110 12.65 5.63 -12.44
C VAL A 110 12.57 4.45 -13.41
N THR A 111 13.66 4.25 -14.14
CA THR A 111 13.87 3.10 -15.01
C THR A 111 14.82 2.12 -14.32
N LEU A 112 14.44 0.85 -14.30
CA LEU A 112 15.13 -0.26 -13.65
C LEU A 112 15.48 -1.30 -14.71
N GLN A 113 16.75 -1.67 -14.79
CA GLN A 113 17.26 -2.67 -15.73
C GLN A 113 17.62 -3.93 -14.97
N PHE A 114 16.92 -5.02 -15.27
CA PHE A 114 17.19 -6.32 -14.68
C PHE A 114 17.99 -7.19 -15.64
N GLN A 115 19.00 -7.88 -15.10
CA GLN A 115 19.78 -8.88 -15.83
C GLN A 115 19.80 -10.16 -15.01
N GLY A 116 19.37 -11.27 -15.60
CA GLY A 116 19.29 -12.56 -14.89
C GLY A 116 18.39 -12.50 -13.64
N GLY A 117 17.32 -11.69 -13.67
CA GLY A 117 16.34 -11.56 -12.58
C GLY A 117 16.78 -10.69 -11.39
N LYS A 118 17.96 -10.06 -11.45
CA LYS A 118 18.46 -9.12 -10.44
C LYS A 118 18.63 -7.73 -11.03
N LEU A 119 18.45 -6.73 -10.18
CA LEU A 119 18.61 -5.33 -10.55
C LEU A 119 20.07 -5.03 -10.85
N ALA A 120 20.39 -4.75 -12.11
CA ALA A 120 21.73 -4.41 -12.55
C ALA A 120 21.98 -2.91 -12.45
N ARG A 121 21.05 -2.11 -12.96
CA ARG A 121 21.15 -0.66 -13.02
C ARG A 121 19.79 -0.01 -12.83
N PHE A 122 19.78 1.17 -12.24
CA PHE A 122 18.60 2.02 -12.16
C PHE A 122 18.97 3.46 -12.46
N GLU A 123 18.03 4.20 -13.03
CA GLU A 123 18.22 5.58 -13.45
C GLU A 123 16.95 6.38 -13.15
N LEU A 124 17.13 7.56 -12.58
CA LEU A 124 16.05 8.50 -12.29
C LEU A 124 16.06 9.62 -13.32
N ASP A 125 15.04 9.64 -14.17
CA ASP A 125 14.75 10.73 -15.06
C ASP A 125 13.84 11.75 -14.35
N ARG A 126 14.22 13.03 -14.39
CA ARG A 126 13.47 14.13 -13.79
C ARG A 126 13.08 15.11 -14.89
N PRO A 127 11.81 15.56 -14.94
CA PRO A 127 11.41 16.57 -15.90
C PRO A 127 12.22 17.86 -15.67
N ALA A 128 12.58 18.54 -16.76
CA ALA A 128 13.29 19.80 -16.71
C ALA A 128 12.45 20.88 -15.98
N PRO A 129 13.11 21.81 -15.25
CA PRO A 129 12.45 22.85 -14.48
C PRO A 129 11.69 23.89 -15.33
#